data_AF-H6RNB3-F1
#
_entry.id   AF-H6RNB3-F1
#
_cell.length_a   1.000
_cell.length_b   1.000
_cell.length_c   1.000
_cell.angle_alpha   90.00
_cell.angle_beta   90.00
_cell.angle_gamma   90.00
#
_symmetry.space_group_name_H-M   'P 1'
#
loop_
_entity.id
_entity.type
_entity.pdbx_description
1 polymer ?
#
loop_
_entity_poly.entity_id
_entity_poly.type
_entity_poly.pdbx_seq_one_letter_code
_entity_poly.pdbx_strand_id
1 'polypeptide(L)'
;MRIGSGPAGPAKAHGSFTSVGGLWPLLSMRSFSAVTGPKADRWLVRTVAGLMVANGLAQWRAEPSPQGIAGARRIGLGTAATLAAADLAYAIPGRISRGYLVDAVLEAGWLLAWARSGRSRA
;
A
#
# COMPACT_ATOMS: atom_id res chain seq x y z
N MET A 1 -26.17 -9.67 -10.60
CA MET A 1 -25.09 -9.68 -9.58
C MET A 1 -24.36 -8.33 -9.65
N ARG A 2 -24.75 -7.36 -8.82
CA ARG A 2 -24.14 -6.02 -8.80
C ARG A 2 -22.89 -6.15 -7.93
N ILE A 3 -21.70 -6.18 -8.53
CA ILE A 3 -20.45 -6.09 -7.77
C ILE A 3 -20.47 -4.70 -7.13
N GLY A 4 -20.91 -4.63 -5.87
CA GLY A 4 -21.07 -3.39 -5.16
C GLY A 4 -19.71 -2.74 -4.96
N SER A 5 -19.36 -1.78 -5.81
CA SER A 5 -18.28 -0.81 -5.56
C SER A 5 -18.73 0.18 -4.49
N GLY A 6 -19.09 -0.35 -3.33
CA GLY A 6 -19.31 0.44 -2.13
C GLY A 6 -17.99 1.03 -1.63
N PRO A 7 -18.05 2.00 -0.73
CA PRO A 7 -16.89 2.64 -0.11
C PRO A 7 -15.93 1.66 0.61
N ALA A 8 -16.42 0.47 0.98
CA ALA A 8 -15.62 -0.61 1.55
C ALA A 8 -14.74 -1.33 0.50
N GLY A 9 -15.03 -1.18 -0.80
CA GLY A 9 -14.26 -1.78 -1.89
C GLY A 9 -12.80 -1.31 -1.91
N PRO A 10 -12.53 0.01 -1.99
CA PRO A 10 -11.18 0.54 -1.90
C PRO A 10 -10.45 0.16 -0.61
N ALA A 11 -11.14 0.16 0.54
CA ALA A 11 -10.55 -0.22 1.83
C ALA A 11 -10.04 -1.67 1.82
N LYS A 12 -10.89 -2.62 1.43
CA LYS A 12 -10.52 -4.05 1.37
C LYS A 12 -9.46 -4.33 0.32
N ALA A 13 -9.59 -3.72 -0.87
CA ALA A 13 -8.67 -3.95 -1.97
C ALA A 13 -7.28 -3.38 -1.65
N HIS A 14 -7.20 -2.14 -1.21
CA HIS A 14 -5.93 -1.50 -0.84
C HIS A 14 -5.31 -2.20 0.37
N GLY A 15 -6.11 -2.49 1.40
CA GLY A 15 -5.63 -3.20 2.57
C GLY A 15 -5.03 -4.57 2.23
N SER A 16 -5.67 -5.33 1.34
CA SER A 16 -5.15 -6.61 0.87
C SER A 16 -3.85 -6.45 0.10
N PHE A 17 -3.77 -5.48 -0.82
CA PHE A 17 -2.55 -5.17 -1.57
C PHE A 17 -1.38 -4.86 -0.64
N THR A 18 -1.57 -3.93 0.30
CA THR A 18 -0.54 -3.53 1.26
C THR A 18 -0.13 -4.70 2.17
N SER A 19 -1.09 -5.50 2.68
CA SER A 19 -0.79 -6.65 3.53
C SER A 19 -0.03 -7.75 2.78
N VAL A 20 -0.38 -8.05 1.53
CA VAL A 20 0.34 -9.04 0.73
C VAL A 20 1.77 -8.55 0.44
N GLY A 21 1.93 -7.27 0.08
CA GLY A 21 3.25 -6.66 -0.12
C GLY A 21 4.13 -6.76 1.12
N GLY A 22 3.57 -6.49 2.31
CA GLY A 22 4.27 -6.65 3.58
C GLY A 22 4.54 -8.11 3.98
N LEU A 23 3.62 -9.03 3.74
CA LEU A 23 3.82 -10.44 4.10
C LEU A 23 4.95 -11.09 3.29
N TRP A 24 5.18 -10.67 2.05
CA TRP A 24 6.16 -11.29 1.17
C TRP A 24 7.60 -11.34 1.74
N PRO A 25 8.24 -10.23 2.14
CA PRO A 25 9.58 -10.27 2.74
C PRO A 25 9.61 -10.93 4.13
N LEU A 26 8.48 -10.98 4.84
CA LEU A 26 8.37 -11.68 6.13
C LEU A 26 8.38 -13.20 5.94
N LEU A 27 7.65 -13.70 4.94
CA LEU A 27 7.58 -15.12 4.61
C LEU A 27 8.83 -15.60 3.87
N SER A 28 9.36 -14.80 2.94
CA SER A 28 10.55 -15.14 2.16
C SER A 28 11.31 -13.91 1.71
N MET A 29 12.24 -13.45 2.56
CA MET A 29 13.22 -12.41 2.21
C MET A 29 14.02 -12.75 0.94
N ARG A 30 14.29 -14.04 0.71
CA ARG A 30 14.98 -14.52 -0.49
C ARG A 30 14.16 -14.26 -1.76
N SER A 31 12.89 -14.67 -1.78
CA SER A 31 12.00 -14.44 -2.93
C SER A 31 11.78 -12.95 -3.17
N PHE A 32 11.55 -12.19 -2.11
CA PHE A 32 11.38 -10.74 -2.20
C PHE A 32 12.61 -10.05 -2.80
N SER A 33 13.81 -10.39 -2.33
CA SER A 33 15.06 -9.79 -2.82
C SER A 33 15.44 -10.28 -4.23
N ALA A 34 14.96 -11.46 -4.64
CA ALA A 34 15.15 -11.94 -6.01
C ALA A 34 14.40 -11.07 -7.04
N VAL A 35 13.23 -10.52 -6.66
CA VAL A 35 12.44 -9.64 -7.53
C VAL A 35 12.82 -8.18 -7.37
N THR A 36 13.03 -7.72 -6.14
CA THR A 36 13.26 -6.29 -5.84
C THR A 36 14.73 -5.90 -5.77
N GLY A 37 15.63 -6.86 -5.98
CA GLY A 37 17.07 -6.71 -5.83
C GLY A 37 17.56 -6.82 -4.37
N PRO A 38 18.89 -6.85 -4.16
CA PRO A 38 19.50 -6.97 -2.84
C PRO A 38 19.06 -5.86 -1.86
N LYS A 39 18.97 -6.20 -0.57
CA LYS A 39 18.61 -5.27 0.51
C LYS A 39 19.77 -5.18 1.49
N ALA A 40 20.31 -3.97 1.66
CA ALA A 40 21.37 -3.70 2.63
C ALA A 40 20.88 -3.98 4.06
N ASP A 41 19.77 -3.34 4.43
CA ASP A 41 19.20 -3.43 5.78
C ASP A 41 17.98 -4.34 5.83
N ARG A 42 18.20 -5.65 5.99
CA ARG A 42 17.11 -6.63 6.10
C ARG A 42 16.18 -6.40 7.30
N TRP A 43 16.70 -5.84 8.39
CA TRP A 43 15.90 -5.51 9.56
C TRP A 43 14.88 -4.41 9.22
N LEU A 44 15.29 -3.37 8.49
CA LEU A 44 14.43 -2.27 8.08
C LEU A 44 13.31 -2.77 7.16
N VAL A 45 13.65 -3.65 6.20
CA VAL A 45 12.65 -4.28 5.33
C VAL A 45 11.60 -5.02 6.15
N ARG A 46 12.00 -5.81 7.16
CA ARG A 46 11.05 -6.52 8.04
C ARG A 46 10.19 -5.57 8.87
N THR A 47 10.77 -4.47 9.37
CA THR A 47 10.03 -3.45 10.13
C THR A 47 8.98 -2.78 9.25
N VAL A 48 9.36 -2.28 8.07
CA VAL A 48 8.43 -1.66 7.12
C VAL A 48 7.36 -2.66 6.67
N ALA A 49 7.75 -3.90 6.39
CA ALA A 49 6.84 -4.98 6.07
C ALA A 49 5.82 -5.26 7.18
N GLY A 50 6.24 -5.29 8.44
CA GLY A 50 5.34 -5.43 9.59
C GLY A 50 4.34 -4.26 9.68
N LEU A 51 4.79 -3.03 9.45
CA LEU A 51 3.92 -1.84 9.41
C LEU A 51 2.93 -1.91 8.25
N MET A 52 3.37 -2.35 7.07
CA MET A 52 2.49 -2.57 5.91
C MET A 52 1.41 -3.61 6.22
N VAL A 53 1.76 -4.73 6.86
CA VAL A 53 0.78 -5.73 7.29
C VAL A 53 -0.22 -5.15 8.27
N ALA A 54 0.23 -4.43 9.29
CA ALA A 54 -0.64 -3.79 10.29
C ALA A 54 -1.59 -2.78 9.65
N ASN A 55 -1.09 -1.88 8.81
CA ASN A 55 -1.89 -0.87 8.10
C ASN A 55 -2.88 -1.52 7.13
N GLY A 56 -2.45 -2.55 6.40
CA GLY A 56 -3.30 -3.28 5.47
C GLY A 56 -4.43 -4.03 6.18
N LEU A 57 -4.14 -4.67 7.31
CA LEU A 57 -5.15 -5.33 8.15
C LEU A 57 -6.15 -4.33 8.75
N ALA A 58 -5.68 -3.16 9.19
CA ALA A 58 -6.56 -2.11 9.68
C ALA A 58 -7.52 -1.60 8.59
N GLN A 59 -7.03 -1.43 7.35
CA GLN A 59 -7.89 -1.08 6.20
C GLN A 59 -8.86 -2.22 5.83
N TRP A 60 -8.38 -3.47 5.83
CA TRP A 60 -9.19 -4.63 5.45
C TRP A 60 -10.33 -4.91 6.45
N ARG A 61 -10.06 -4.69 7.74
CA ARG A 61 -11.04 -4.85 8.85
C ARG A 61 -11.88 -3.59 9.10
N ALA A 62 -11.78 -2.57 8.25
CA ALA A 62 -12.55 -1.35 8.42
C ALA A 62 -14.04 -1.66 8.46
N GLU A 63 -14.70 -1.15 9.51
CA GLU A 63 -16.15 -1.24 9.64
C GLU A 63 -16.83 -0.57 8.44
N PRO A 64 -17.91 -1.13 7.88
CA PRO A 64 -18.66 -0.53 6.79
C PRO A 64 -19.52 0.68 7.24
N SER A 65 -18.98 1.52 8.14
CA SER A 65 -19.57 2.78 8.62
C SER A 65 -18.84 3.99 8.00
N PRO A 66 -19.47 5.18 7.91
CA PRO A 66 -18.78 6.37 7.39
C PRO A 66 -17.48 6.70 8.13
N GLN A 67 -17.45 6.50 9.45
CA GLN A 67 -16.29 6.73 10.30
C GLN A 67 -15.20 5.67 10.07
N GLY A 68 -15.57 4.39 10.01
CA GLY A 68 -14.64 3.29 9.70
C GLY A 68 -13.97 3.46 8.33
N ILE A 69 -14.75 3.81 7.30
CA ILE A 69 -14.22 4.11 5.96
C ILE A 69 -13.31 5.35 5.97
N ALA A 70 -13.65 6.40 6.73
CA ALA A 70 -12.80 7.57 6.84
C ALA A 70 -11.44 7.23 7.51
N GLY A 71 -11.45 6.37 8.53
CA GLY A 71 -10.24 5.84 9.15
C GLY A 71 -9.38 5.04 8.17
N ALA A 72 -9.99 4.10 7.44
CA ALA A 72 -9.32 3.31 6.41
C ALA A 72 -8.71 4.19 5.32
N ARG A 73 -9.43 5.22 4.87
CA ARG A 73 -8.94 6.19 3.89
C ARG A 73 -7.72 6.95 4.41
N ARG A 74 -7.70 7.39 5.67
CA ARG A 74 -6.55 8.11 6.25
C ARG A 74 -5.30 7.23 6.28
N ILE A 75 -5.43 6.00 6.77
CA ILE A 75 -4.33 5.03 6.80
C ILE A 75 -3.87 4.71 5.37
N GLY A 76 -4.81 4.49 4.46
CA GLY A 76 -4.53 4.21 3.06
C GLY A 76 -3.76 5.35 2.38
N LEU A 77 -4.27 6.58 2.45
CA LEU A 77 -3.61 7.74 1.86
C LEU A 77 -2.22 7.96 2.47
N GLY A 78 -2.07 7.85 3.79
CA GLY A 78 -0.78 7.98 4.45
C GLY A 78 0.22 6.92 3.99
N THR A 79 -0.21 5.65 3.95
CA THR A 79 0.64 4.53 3.52
C THR A 79 1.09 4.72 2.07
N ALA A 80 0.14 4.94 1.15
CA ALA A 80 0.44 5.08 -0.27
C ALA A 80 1.31 6.30 -0.57
N ALA A 81 1.03 7.44 0.09
CA ALA A 81 1.84 8.65 -0.09
C ALA A 81 3.28 8.44 0.41
N THR A 82 3.46 7.80 1.57
CA THR A 82 4.80 7.53 2.11
C THR A 82 5.59 6.58 1.22
N LEU A 83 4.98 5.49 0.75
CA LEU A 83 5.64 4.52 -0.12
C LEU A 83 6.00 5.14 -1.48
N ALA A 84 5.04 5.81 -2.13
CA ALA A 84 5.31 6.52 -3.38
C ALA A 84 6.41 7.59 -3.22
N ALA A 85 6.40 8.35 -2.13
CA ALA A 85 7.42 9.37 -1.88
C ALA A 85 8.81 8.75 -1.72
N ALA A 86 8.93 7.64 -0.98
CA ALA A 86 10.19 6.91 -0.84
C ALA A 86 10.67 6.38 -2.20
N ASP A 87 9.80 5.72 -2.95
CA ASP A 87 10.16 5.15 -4.26
C ASP A 87 10.64 6.23 -5.23
N LEU A 88 9.93 7.35 -5.32
CA LEU A 88 10.32 8.45 -6.19
C LEU A 88 11.63 9.10 -5.70
N ALA A 89 11.76 9.37 -4.40
CA ALA A 89 12.93 10.03 -3.83
C ALA A 89 14.22 9.21 -4.01
N TYR A 90 14.14 7.88 -4.00
CA TYR A 90 15.32 7.02 -4.13
C TYR A 90 15.50 6.45 -5.54
N ALA A 91 14.43 6.16 -6.29
CA ALA A 91 14.55 5.56 -7.62
C ALA A 91 14.86 6.59 -8.72
N ILE A 92 14.31 7.81 -8.66
CA ILE A 92 14.56 8.86 -9.66
C ILE A 92 16.06 9.21 -9.72
N PRO A 93 16.76 9.45 -8.59
CA PRO A 93 18.21 9.71 -8.61
C PRO A 93 19.06 8.45 -8.84
N GLY A 94 18.44 7.27 -9.01
CA GLY A 94 19.14 6.01 -9.25
C GLY A 94 19.79 5.38 -8.01
N ARG A 95 19.36 5.75 -6.79
CA ARG A 95 19.88 5.16 -5.55
C ARG A 95 19.36 3.74 -5.32
N ILE A 96 18.17 3.45 -5.84
CA ILE A 96 17.58 2.10 -5.89
C ILE A 96 17.17 1.75 -7.32
N SER A 97 16.87 0.48 -7.56
CA SER A 97 16.41 0.01 -8.88
C SER A 97 15.22 0.81 -9.39
N ARG A 98 15.24 1.16 -10.69
CA ARG A 98 14.11 1.81 -11.37
C ARG A 98 12.83 0.98 -11.35
N GLY A 99 12.91 -0.32 -11.06
CA GLY A 99 11.74 -1.17 -10.84
C GLY A 99 10.80 -0.63 -9.76
N TYR A 100 11.32 0.11 -8.78
CA TYR A 100 10.52 0.77 -7.74
C TYR A 100 9.60 1.88 -8.27
N LEU A 101 9.84 2.41 -9.48
CA LEU A 101 8.90 3.34 -10.11
C LEU A 101 7.57 2.66 -10.48
N VAL A 102 7.58 1.34 -10.70
CA VAL A 102 6.33 0.58 -10.90
C VAL A 102 5.50 0.62 -9.62
N ASP A 103 6.15 0.47 -8.46
CA ASP A 103 5.48 0.52 -7.15
C ASP A 103 4.91 1.93 -6.89
N ALA A 104 5.68 2.98 -7.17
CA ALA A 104 5.20 4.36 -7.12
C ALA A 104 3.95 4.60 -7.99
N VAL A 105 3.86 3.98 -9.16
CA VAL A 105 2.67 4.04 -10.03
C VAL A 105 1.48 3.32 -9.42
N LEU A 106 1.69 2.15 -8.81
CA LEU A 106 0.64 1.40 -8.10
C LEU A 106 0.10 2.22 -6.92
N GLU A 107 0.99 2.83 -6.14
CA GLU A 107 0.62 3.68 -5.02
C GLU A 107 -0.12 4.96 -5.46
N ALA A 108 0.32 5.60 -6.55
CA ALA A 108 -0.42 6.69 -7.18
C ALA A 108 -1.83 6.25 -7.63
N GLY A 109 -1.97 5.02 -8.13
CA GLY A 109 -3.25 4.40 -8.44
C GLY A 109 -4.20 4.34 -7.24
N TRP A 110 -3.68 3.95 -6.07
CA TRP A 110 -4.46 3.94 -4.82
C TRP A 110 -4.85 5.34 -4.36
N LEU A 111 -3.94 6.31 -4.42
CA LEU A 111 -4.23 7.72 -4.12
C LEU A 111 -5.39 8.24 -5.00
N LEU A 112 -5.36 7.94 -6.30
CA LEU A 112 -6.43 8.31 -7.24
C LEU A 112 -7.74 7.57 -6.95
N ALA A 113 -7.69 6.29 -6.59
CA ALA A 113 -8.87 5.51 -6.23
C ALA A 113 -9.59 6.11 -5.00
N TRP A 114 -8.83 6.52 -3.97
CA TRP A 114 -9.36 7.21 -2.80
C TRP A 114 -9.87 8.62 -3.09
N ALA A 115 -9.26 9.35 -4.02
CA ALA A 115 -9.74 10.66 -4.45
C ALA A 115 -11.10 10.55 -5.19
N ARG A 116 -11.26 9.54 -6.05
CA ARG A 116 -12.51 9.29 -6.78
C ARG A 116 -13.65 8.81 -5.87
N SER A 117 -13.35 7.95 -4.88
CA SER A 117 -14.36 7.46 -3.94
C SER A 117 -14.88 8.55 -2.98
N GLY A 118 -14.05 9.56 -2.68
CA GLY A 118 -14.46 10.73 -1.91
C GLY A 118 -15.38 11.70 -2.67
N ARG A 119 -15.15 11.88 -3.98
CA ARG A 119 -15.96 12.77 -4.84
C ARG A 119 -17.35 12.24 -5.16
N SER A 120 -17.54 10.92 -5.15
CA SER A 120 -18.85 10.30 -5.40
C SER A 120 -19.86 10.49 -4.24
N ARG A 121 -19.53 11.31 -3.25
CA ARG A 121 -20.28 11.55 -2.01
C ARG A 121 -20.54 13.03 -1.70
N ALA A 122 -19.99 13.95 -2.51
CA ALA A 122 -20.24 15.38 -2.43
C ALA A 122 -21.26 15.76 -3.52
#